data_AF-A0A941ARY6-F1
#
_entry.id   AF-A0A941ARY6-F1
#
_cell.length_a   1.000
_cell.length_b   1.000
_cell.length_c   1.000
_cell.angle_alpha   90.00
_cell.angle_beta   90.00
_cell.angle_gamma   90.00
#
_symmetry.space_group_name_H-M   'P 1'
#
loop_
_entity.id
_entity.type
_entity.pdbx_description
1 polymer ?
#
loop_
_entity_poly.entity_id
_entity_poly.type
_entity_poly.pdbx_seq_one_letter_code
_entity_poly.pdbx_strand_id
1 'polypeptide(L)' 'MTMKKNNLFLLFLAGLSIPLLILPLLKMLGVPTYDVVLVELFGEGSKFAILFSLVLVSIIVLGLMKVVKRKA' A
#
# COMPACT_ATOMS: atom_id res chain seq x y z
N MET A 1 8.68 -23.97 8.92
CA MET A 1 9.40 -23.46 7.74
C MET A 1 10.46 -22.48 8.23
N THR A 2 11.71 -22.92 8.36
CA THR A 2 12.82 -22.13 8.92
C THR A 2 13.34 -21.15 7.88
N MET A 3 12.83 -19.92 7.88
CA MET A 3 13.31 -18.83 7.03
C MET A 3 14.75 -18.47 7.41
N LYS A 4 15.72 -19.02 6.67
CA LYS A 4 17.14 -18.65 6.74
C LYS A 4 17.23 -17.16 6.39
N LYS A 5 17.92 -16.36 7.23
CA LYS A 5 18.05 -14.89 7.21
C LYS A 5 18.19 -14.22 5.83
N ASN A 6 18.72 -14.91 4.81
CA ASN A 6 18.82 -14.43 3.43
C ASN A 6 17.47 -14.34 2.68
N ASN A 7 16.45 -15.13 3.04
CA ASN A 7 15.16 -15.13 2.34
C ASN A 7 14.30 -13.91 2.66
N LEU A 8 14.45 -13.29 3.83
CA LEU A 8 13.68 -12.10 4.22
C LEU A 8 14.01 -10.90 3.33
N PHE A 9 15.29 -10.72 2.99
CA PHE A 9 15.73 -9.63 2.13
C PHE A 9 15.24 -9.81 0.69
N LEU A 10 15.29 -11.05 0.17
CA LEU A 10 14.74 -11.40 -1.14
C LEU A 10 13.22 -11.22 -1.19
N LEU A 11 12.50 -11.59 -0.13
CA LEU A 11 11.06 -11.41 -0.02
C LEU A 11 10.68 -9.92 0.04
N PHE A 12 11.45 -9.13 0.77
CA PHE A 12 11.29 -7.67 0.82
C PHE A 12 11.51 -7.04 -0.55
N LEU A 13 12.59 -7.42 -1.24
CA LEU A 13 12.91 -6.90 -2.57
C LEU A 13 11.86 -7.31 -3.60
N ALA A 14 11.34 -8.54 -3.53
CA ALA A 14 10.24 -9.00 -4.36
C ALA A 14 8.93 -8.27 -4.05
N GLY A 15 8.66 -7.98 -2.78
CA GLY A 15 7.51 -7.17 -2.36
C GLY A 15 7.58 -5.73 -2.87
N LEU A 16 8.79 -5.17 -2.99
CA LEU A 16 9.03 -3.79 -3.42
C LEU A 16 9.06 -3.66 -4.96
N SER A 17 9.47 -4.70 -5.68
CA SER A 17 9.51 -4.71 -7.15
C SER A 17 8.12 -4.82 -7.79
N ILE A 18 7.19 -5.51 -7.13
CA ILE A 18 5.79 -5.66 -7.59
C ILE A 18 5.10 -4.30 -7.81
N PRO A 19 5.01 -3.39 -6.81
CA PRO A 19 4.40 -2.08 -7.03
C PRO A 19 5.20 -1.24 -8.03
N LEU A 20 6.52 -1.41 -8.13
CA LEU A 20 7.36 -0.71 -9.11
C LEU A 20 6.97 -1.05 -10.56
N LEU A 21 6.58 -2.29 -10.83
CA LEU A 21 6.12 -2.74 -12.16
C LEU A 21 4.64 -2.43 -12.39
N ILE A 22 3.82 -2.55 -11.35
CA ILE A 22 2.37 -2.42 -11.43
C ILE A 22 1.94 -0.94 -11.52
N LEU A 23 2.54 -0.03 -10.75
CA LEU A 23 2.21 1.40 -10.77
C LEU A 23 2.27 2.05 -12.17
N PRO A 24 3.35 1.89 -12.97
CA PRO A 24 3.39 2.48 -14.31
C PRO A 24 2.36 1.85 -15.26
N LEU A 25 2.06 0.55 -15.12
CA LEU A 25 1.00 -0.10 -15.90
C LEU A 25 -0.39 0.46 -15.56
N LEU A 26 -0.70 0.69 -14.28
CA LEU A 26 -1.94 1.34 -13.88
C LEU A 26 -2.03 2.76 -14.43
N LYS A 27 -0.92 3.51 -14.41
CA LYS A 27 -0.88 4.86 -14.99
C LYS A 27 -1.14 4.84 -16.50
N MET A 28 -0.61 3.85 -17.23
CA MET A 28 -0.89 3.67 -18.65
C MET A 28 -2.36 3.30 -18.94
N LEU A 29 -3.00 2.55 -18.04
CA LEU A 29 -4.42 2.21 -18.12
C LEU A 29 -5.36 3.38 -17.73
N GLY A 30 -4.80 4.56 -17.44
CA GLY A 30 -5.57 5.74 -17.05
C GLY A 30 -6.13 5.66 -15.62
N VAL A 31 -5.62 4.75 -14.79
CA VAL A 31 -6.07 4.68 -13.40
C VAL A 31 -5.52 5.90 -12.65
N PRO A 32 -6.40 6.73 -12.05
CA PRO A 32 -5.99 7.92 -11.33
C PRO A 32 -5.12 7.55 -10.12
N THR A 33 -4.11 8.38 -9.86
CA THR A 33 -3.27 8.23 -8.67
C THR A 33 -4.05 8.57 -7.41
N TYR A 34 -3.60 8.02 -6.28
CA TYR A 34 -4.22 8.24 -4.98
C TYR A 34 -4.53 9.71 -4.66
N ASP A 35 -3.59 10.62 -4.96
CA ASP A 35 -3.75 12.05 -4.77
C ASP A 35 -4.97 12.61 -5.54
N VAL A 36 -5.05 12.30 -6.83
CA VAL A 36 -6.16 12.71 -7.72
C VAL A 36 -7.50 12.22 -7.17
N VAL A 37 -7.57 10.96 -6.73
CA VAL A 37 -8.80 10.39 -6.16
C VAL A 37 -9.18 11.12 -4.86
N LEU A 38 -8.22 11.44 -4.00
CA LEU A 38 -8.50 12.19 -2.78
C LEU A 38 -8.97 13.62 -3.07
N VAL A 39 -8.36 14.28 -4.05
CA VAL A 39 -8.75 15.63 -4.48
C VAL A 39 -10.15 15.62 -5.09
N GLU A 40 -10.49 14.64 -5.93
CA GLU A 40 -11.83 14.50 -6.50
C GLU A 40 -12.90 14.23 -5.42
N LEU A 41 -12.57 13.46 -4.37
CA LEU A 41 -13.53 13.10 -3.33
C LEU A 41 -13.69 14.17 -2.24
N PHE A 42 -12.61 14.83 -1.83
CA PHE A 42 -12.59 15.71 -0.67
C PHE A 42 -12.30 17.18 -1.00
N GLY A 43 -11.86 17.47 -2.22
CA GLY A 43 -11.39 18.80 -2.65
C GLY A 43 -9.91 19.05 -2.34
N GLU A 44 -9.28 19.93 -3.12
CA GLU A 44 -7.89 20.37 -2.91
C GLU A 44 -7.72 21.01 -1.51
N GLY A 45 -6.64 20.64 -0.80
CA GLY A 45 -6.31 21.20 0.51
C GLY A 45 -7.25 20.77 1.66
N SER A 46 -8.14 19.81 1.43
CA SER A 46 -9.11 19.35 2.42
C SER A 46 -8.45 18.57 3.57
N LYS A 47 -8.73 18.99 4.81
CA LYS A 47 -8.27 18.29 6.03
C LYS A 47 -8.87 16.87 6.16
N PHE A 48 -10.01 16.62 5.51
CA PHE A 48 -10.65 15.30 5.50
C PHE A 48 -9.87 14.26 4.70
N ALA A 49 -9.14 14.67 3.65
CA ALA A 49 -8.28 13.77 2.89
C ALA A 49 -7.18 13.17 3.77
N ILE A 50 -6.62 13.98 4.67
CA ILE A 50 -5.58 13.54 5.63
C ILE A 50 -6.16 12.54 6.63
N LEU A 51 -7.32 12.84 7.21
CA LEU A 51 -8.00 11.94 8.15
C LEU A 51 -8.35 10.61 7.49
N PHE A 52 -8.88 10.65 6.27
CA PHE A 52 -9.20 9.44 5.50
C PHE A 52 -7.94 8.63 5.20
N SER A 53 -6.85 9.27 4.78
CA SER A 53 -5.55 8.63 4.56
C SER A 53 -5.06 7.91 5.83
N LEU A 54 -5.14 8.59 6.98
CA LEU A 54 -4.72 8.03 8.27
C LEU A 54 -5.51 6.78 8.65
N VAL A 55 -6.83 6.82 8.46
CA VAL A 55 -7.72 5.68 8.72
C VAL A 55 -7.39 4.53 7.77
N LEU A 56 -7.21 4.82 6.48
CA LEU A 56 -6.92 3.81 5.47
C LEU A 56 -5.58 3.11 5.75
N VAL A 57 -4.53 3.86 6.06
CA VAL A 57 -3.23 3.30 6.47
C VAL A 57 -3.37 2.45 7.74
N SER A 58 -4.12 2.92 8.74
CA SER A 58 -4.34 2.18 9.99
C SER A 58 -5.04 0.84 9.72
N ILE A 59 -6.05 0.81 8.85
CA ILE A 59 -6.75 -0.41 8.46
C ILE A 59 -5.80 -1.40 7.78
N ILE A 60 -4.96 -0.92 6.86
CA ILE A 60 -3.99 -1.76 6.15
C ILE A 60 -2.97 -2.36 7.14
N VAL A 61 -2.41 -1.54 8.03
CA VAL A 61 -1.44 -1.99 9.04
C VAL A 61 -2.06 -3.02 9.97
N LEU A 62 -3.23 -2.73 10.53
CA LEU A 62 -3.94 -3.66 11.42
C LEU A 62 -4.33 -4.96 10.69
N GLY A 63 -4.76 -4.85 9.44
CA GLY A 63 -5.07 -5.99 8.57
C GLY A 63 -3.84 -6.88 8.34
N LEU A 64 -2.70 -6.27 7.98
CA LEU A 64 -1.43 -6.99 7.81
C LEU A 64 -0.97 -7.64 9.11
N MET A 65 -1.02 -6.92 10.24
CA MET A 65 -0.70 -7.48 11.56
C MET A 65 -1.56 -8.71 11.89
N LYS A 66 -2.86 -8.66 11.60
CA LYS A 66 -3.77 -9.79 11.80
C LYS A 66 -3.44 -10.98 10.89
N VAL A 67 -3.08 -10.74 9.63
CA VAL A 67 -2.68 -11.79 8.68
C VAL A 67 -1.36 -12.45 9.11
N VAL A 68 -0.38 -11.65 9.51
CA VAL A 68 0.92 -12.16 10.00
C VAL A 68 0.73 -12.97 11.28
N LYS A 69 -0.04 -12.46 12.25
CA LYS A 69 -0.32 -13.18 13.50
C LYS A 69 -1.12 -14.47 13.30
N ARG A 70 -1.90 -14.58 12.23
CA ARG A 70 -2.63 -15.80 11.87
C ARG A 70 -1.76 -16.84 11.16
N LYS A 71 -0.64 -16.42 10.56
CA LYS A 71 0.33 -17.30 9.88
C LYS A 71 1.52 -17.69 10.76
N ALA A 72 1.77 -16.98 11.86
CA ALA A 72 2.73 -17.33 12.91
C ALA A 72 2.13 -18.36 13.87
#